data_AF-A0A2S9GIE2-F1
#
_entry.id   AF-A0A2S9GIE2-F1
#
_cell.length_a   1.000
_cell.length_b   1.000
_cell.length_c   1.000
_cell.angle_alpha   90.00
_cell.angle_beta   90.00
_cell.angle_gamma   90.00
#
_symmetry.space_group_name_H-M   'P 1'
#
loop_
_entity.id
_entity.type
_entity.pdbx_description
1 polymer ?
#
loop_
_entity_poly.entity_id
_entity_poly.type
_entity_poly.pdbx_seq_one_letter_code
_entity_poly.pdbx_strand_id
1 'polypeptide(L)'
;LVEGTKYTVFDVSALLRSYGWQVPAYTMPDNATDVAVLRVVVREGFSANLARAMRDDLIEVLAKLDKVGIGGFSDEVHFAH
;
A
#
# COMPACT_ATOMS: atom_id res chain seq x y z
N LEU A 1 13.89 -1.88 -0.97
CA LEU A 1 13.23 -1.33 0.25
C LEU A 1 13.93 -0.05 0.66
N VAL A 2 13.21 1.01 1.04
CA VAL A 2 13.83 2.25 1.54
C VAL A 2 14.40 1.99 2.94
N GLU A 3 15.72 2.15 3.10
CA GLU A 3 16.40 1.97 4.38
C GLU A 3 15.77 2.85 5.47
N GLY A 4 15.49 2.27 6.64
CA GLY A 4 14.90 2.98 7.79
C GLY A 4 13.37 2.89 7.92
N THR A 5 12.67 2.23 6.98
CA THR A 5 11.19 2.10 7.03
C THR A 5 10.78 0.83 7.78
N LYS A 6 9.76 0.91 8.67
CA LYS A 6 9.33 -0.19 9.55
C LYS A 6 8.28 -1.13 8.93
N TYR A 7 7.81 -0.83 7.73
CA TYR A 7 6.76 -1.55 7.01
C TYR A 7 6.99 -1.45 5.49
N THR A 8 6.34 -2.32 4.75
CA THR A 8 6.40 -2.39 3.29
C THR A 8 5.13 -1.84 2.63
N VAL A 9 5.17 -1.64 1.31
CA VAL A 9 3.98 -1.31 0.53
C VAL A 9 2.92 -2.43 0.56
N PHE A 10 3.32 -3.67 0.83
CA PHE A 10 2.41 -4.79 0.97
C PHE A 10 1.59 -4.66 2.26
N ASP A 11 2.23 -4.25 3.36
CA ASP A 11 1.57 -3.99 4.65
C ASP A 11 0.56 -2.84 4.52
N VAL A 12 0.92 -1.79 3.79
CA VAL A 12 0.03 -0.66 3.48
C VAL A 12 -1.18 -1.14 2.67
N SER A 13 -0.96 -1.93 1.61
CA SER A 13 -2.04 -2.53 0.81
C SER A 13 -2.95 -3.41 1.67
N ALA A 14 -2.38 -4.25 2.53
CA ALA A 14 -3.13 -5.14 3.41
C ALA A 14 -4.01 -4.35 4.39
N LEU A 15 -3.48 -3.30 5.02
CA LEU A 15 -4.25 -2.52 5.98
C LEU A 15 -5.32 -1.64 5.30
N LEU A 16 -5.06 -1.11 4.10
CA LEU A 16 -6.04 -0.38 3.30
C LEU A 16 -7.29 -1.22 2.98
N ARG A 17 -7.18 -2.55 2.88
CA ARG A 17 -8.35 -3.43 2.69
C ARG A 17 -9.36 -3.34 3.83
N SER A 18 -8.90 -3.08 5.07
CA SER A 18 -9.81 -2.90 6.22
C SER A 18 -10.66 -1.63 6.13
N TYR A 19 -10.26 -0.68 5.28
CA TYR A 19 -10.99 0.54 4.94
C TYR A 19 -11.81 0.40 3.65
N GLY A 20 -11.84 -0.78 3.04
CA GLY A 20 -12.52 -1.04 1.77
C GLY A 20 -11.72 -0.66 0.52
N TRP A 21 -10.49 -0.20 0.66
CA TRP A 21 -9.63 0.15 -0.47
C TRP A 21 -8.87 -1.07 -1.00
N GLN A 22 -9.06 -1.38 -2.28
CA GLN A 22 -8.29 -2.40 -2.99
C GLN A 22 -7.20 -1.73 -3.83
N VAL A 23 -6.05 -1.46 -3.21
CA VAL A 23 -4.88 -0.87 -3.87
C VAL A 23 -3.81 -1.95 -4.07
N PRO A 24 -3.54 -2.41 -5.30
CA PRO A 24 -2.52 -3.41 -5.56
C PRO A 24 -1.11 -2.95 -5.15
N ALA A 25 -0.36 -3.85 -4.54
CA ALA A 25 1.08 -3.74 -4.32
C ALA A 25 1.81 -4.81 -5.14
N TYR A 26 2.90 -4.46 -5.81
CA TYR A 26 3.74 -5.41 -6.55
C TYR A 26 5.19 -4.93 -6.70
N THR A 27 6.08 -5.88 -6.92
CA THR A 27 7.49 -5.63 -7.23
C THR A 27 7.65 -5.37 -8.73
N MET A 28 8.50 -4.42 -9.09
CA MET A 28 8.79 -4.10 -10.49
C MET A 28 9.48 -5.27 -11.21
N PRO A 29 9.31 -5.37 -12.55
CA PRO A 29 9.91 -6.43 -13.35
C PRO A 29 11.44 -6.31 -13.45
N ASP A 30 12.06 -7.19 -14.23
CA ASP A 30 13.52 -7.32 -14.40
C ASP A 30 14.24 -5.97 -14.52
N ASN A 31 15.42 -5.90 -13.89
CA ASN A 31 16.25 -4.69 -13.73
C ASN A 31 15.72 -3.64 -12.72
N ALA A 32 14.66 -3.93 -11.96
CA ALA A 32 14.18 -3.07 -10.87
C ALA A 32 13.50 -3.85 -9.72
N THR A 33 13.84 -5.12 -9.52
CA THR A 33 13.16 -6.02 -8.56
C THR A 33 13.33 -5.65 -7.07
N ASP A 34 14.17 -4.67 -6.77
CA ASP A 34 14.34 -4.08 -5.44
C ASP A 34 13.29 -2.98 -5.13
N VAL A 35 12.50 -2.59 -6.13
CA VAL A 35 11.45 -1.58 -6.07
C VAL A 35 10.08 -2.26 -6.01
N ALA A 36 9.32 -1.96 -4.96
CA ALA A 36 7.91 -2.34 -4.85
C ALA A 36 7.04 -1.08 -4.78
N VAL A 37 5.88 -1.13 -5.44
CA VAL A 37 5.00 0.03 -5.64
C VAL A 37 3.56 -0.27 -5.26
N LEU A 38 2.81 0.79 -4.90
CA LEU A 38 1.35 0.78 -4.88
C LEU A 38 0.83 1.39 -6.18
N ARG A 39 -0.25 0.83 -6.75
CA ARG A 39 -0.87 1.35 -7.98
C ARG A 39 -2.31 1.78 -7.76
N VAL A 40 -2.58 3.09 -7.81
CA VAL A 40 -3.95 3.65 -7.79
C VAL A 40 -4.34 4.05 -9.19
N VAL A 41 -5.44 3.49 -9.71
CA VAL A 41 -5.98 3.83 -11.03
C VAL A 41 -7.16 4.77 -10.87
N VAL A 42 -7.01 5.99 -11.34
CA VAL A 42 -8.08 7.00 -11.39
C VAL A 42 -8.90 6.79 -12.66
N ARG A 43 -10.20 6.58 -12.51
CA ARG A 43 -11.16 6.39 -13.62
C ARG A 43 -12.37 7.29 -13.44
N GLU A 44 -13.23 7.30 -14.45
CA GLU A 44 -14.54 7.94 -14.35
C GLU A 44 -15.29 7.41 -13.11
N GLY A 45 -15.85 8.33 -12.31
CA GLY A 45 -16.43 8.04 -11.00
C GLY A 45 -15.49 8.19 -9.79
N PHE A 46 -14.16 8.30 -9.98
CA PHE A 46 -13.24 8.64 -8.90
C PHE A 46 -13.26 10.15 -8.60
N SER A 47 -14.30 10.59 -7.88
CA SER A 47 -14.52 12.00 -7.57
C SER A 47 -13.49 12.60 -6.62
N ALA A 48 -13.42 13.93 -6.56
CA ALA A 48 -12.56 14.65 -5.61
C ALA A 48 -12.88 14.34 -4.13
N ASN A 49 -14.14 14.03 -3.81
CA ASN A 49 -14.52 13.59 -2.47
C ASN A 49 -13.94 12.20 -2.16
N LEU A 50 -14.00 11.27 -3.13
CA LEU A 50 -13.45 9.93 -2.98
C LEU A 50 -11.92 9.96 -2.86
N ALA A 51 -11.26 10.86 -3.60
CA ALA A 51 -9.82 11.10 -3.47
C ALA A 51 -9.43 11.62 -2.07
N ARG A 52 -10.22 12.52 -1.49
CA ARG A 52 -10.01 12.99 -0.11
C ARG A 52 -10.20 11.89 0.91
N ALA A 53 -11.26 11.08 0.79
CA ALA A 53 -11.49 9.93 1.66
C ALA A 53 -10.31 8.94 1.59
N MET A 54 -9.85 8.60 0.38
CA MET A 54 -8.69 7.72 0.19
C MET A 54 -7.42 8.27 0.87
N ARG A 55 -7.16 9.58 0.71
CA ARG A 55 -6.02 10.24 1.35
C ARG A 55 -6.12 10.16 2.87
N ASP A 56 -7.28 10.45 3.44
CA ASP A 56 -7.48 10.48 4.89
C ASP A 56 -7.29 9.08 5.49
N ASP A 57 -7.84 8.04 4.84
CA ASP A 57 -7.64 6.65 5.23
C ASP A 57 -6.17 6.20 5.08
N LEU A 58 -5.48 6.63 4.02
CA LEU A 58 -4.05 6.35 3.84
C LEU A 58 -3.20 6.96 4.95
N ILE A 59 -3.48 8.20 5.36
CA ILE A 59 -2.76 8.85 6.48
C ILE A 59 -2.97 8.05 7.77
N GLU A 60 -4.19 7.61 8.06
CA GLU A 60 -4.50 6.81 9.23
C GLU A 60 -3.80 5.42 9.19
N VAL A 61 -3.77 4.77 8.02
CA VAL A 61 -3.03 3.51 7.81
C VAL A 61 -1.54 3.69 8.12
N LEU A 62 -0.90 4.75 7.60
CA LEU A 62 0.51 5.02 7.86
C LEU A 62 0.76 5.29 9.35
N ALA A 63 -0.09 6.10 9.98
CA ALA A 63 0.00 6.38 11.42
C ALA A 63 -0.17 5.13 12.29
N LYS A 64 -1.00 4.16 11.87
CA LYS A 64 -1.13 2.86 12.52
C LYS A 64 0.14 2.01 12.37
N LEU A 65 0.68 1.91 11.15
CA LEU A 65 1.89 1.14 10.88
C LEU A 65 3.12 1.70 11.61
N ASP A 66 3.22 3.03 11.73
CA ASP A 66 4.27 3.69 12.51
C ASP A 66 4.27 3.27 14.00
N LYS A 67 3.08 3.03 14.56
CA LYS A 67 2.90 2.62 15.98
C LYS A 67 3.15 1.14 16.21
N VAL A 68 2.85 0.27 15.25
CA VAL A 68 2.92 -1.19 15.43
C VAL A 68 4.37 -1.70 15.46
N GLY A 69 5.25 -1.15 14.61
CA GLY A 69 6.66 -1.56 14.55
C GLY A 69 6.88 -2.98 14.01
N ILE A 70 7.78 -3.09 13.01
CA ILE A 70 8.35 -4.28 12.34
C ILE A 70 7.67 -5.64 12.58
N GLY A 71 7.12 -6.23 11.50
CA GLY A 71 6.95 -7.69 11.37
C GLY A 71 5.55 -8.27 11.61
N GLY A 72 4.52 -7.44 11.81
CA GLY A 72 3.16 -7.92 12.10
C GLY A 72 2.29 -8.25 10.89
N PHE A 73 2.65 -7.79 9.69
CA PHE A 73 1.77 -7.86 8.52
C PHE A 73 2.51 -8.41 7.29
N SER A 74 2.18 -9.65 6.92
CA SER A 74 2.34 -10.32 5.61
C SER A 74 3.72 -10.70 5.06
N ASP A 75 4.00 -12.01 5.11
CA ASP A 75 4.91 -12.78 4.23
C ASP A 75 4.22 -13.21 2.91
N GLU A 76 3.22 -12.49 2.41
CA GLU A 76 2.51 -12.93 1.21
C GLU A 76 3.19 -12.43 -0.08
N VAL A 77 3.95 -13.34 -0.68
CA VAL A 77 4.43 -13.26 -2.06
C VAL A 77 3.22 -13.31 -3.00
N HIS A 78 2.71 -12.14 -3.40
CA HIS A 78 1.56 -12.05 -4.29
C HIS A 78 2.00 -11.96 -5.76
N PHE A 79 1.59 -12.99 -6.50
CA PHE A 79 1.82 -13.26 -7.92
C PHE A 79 1.56 -12.05 -8.83
N ALA A 80 2.56 -11.72 -9.64
CA ALA A 80 2.34 -11.06 -10.94
C ALA A 80 2.07 -12.17 -11.98
N HIS A 81 1.02 -11.99 -12.78
CA HIS A 81 0.82 -12.73 -14.03
C HIS A 81 1.72 -12.13 -15.12
#